data_AF-A0ABD6EDN0-F1
#
_entry.id   AF-A0ABD6EDN0-F1
#
_cell.length_a   1.000
_cell.length_b   1.000
_cell.length_c   1.000
_cell.angle_alpha   90.00
_cell.angle_beta   90.00
_cell.angle_gamma   90.00
#
_symmetry.space_group_name_H-M   'P 1'
#
loop_
_entity.id
_entity.type
_entity.pdbx_description
1 polymer ?
#
loop_
_entity_poly.entity_id
_entity_poly.type
_entity_poly.pdbx_seq_one_letter_code
_entity_poly.pdbx_strand_id
1 'polypeptide(L)'
;MEFPLYIHTYEVDGRVYRRNPYKGFRLEQEIRERGGDTVDLYGDDELYEDGYNEPSDDEANCGVSIERTEDAQNGTRVSEETHHEESTSPPSSVGTNMITFDSKKNKWSTGIMVPGDVLKFLIGVRGATKRKIEEETGCRLIIPERGDENGFISIISIRSKECVERCRDRIELVIMDARERTPHTHFIAIPMTNDDICQRISDFKKSLLDNPRIDKSCKVPAVYQPPERIHLTLVMLTLFDDSEQRLATETLEYVMASDIKNMMNGRELKVHVKGLEIMNDDPSTVRVLYAKAFGEKLDELSNSICKAMTSAGLAPRSPEAVKIHLTLMNARYADSETDKHYLNATTLLNEYNDFDFGSTSVNKIQILSLRGQKDDSGYYDTIATVEL
;
A
#
# COMPACT_ATOMS: atom_id res chain seq x y z
N MET A 1 -15.22 34.73 18.69
CA MET A 1 -14.95 33.50 17.92
C MET A 1 -13.50 33.16 18.17
N GLU A 2 -13.24 32.21 19.07
CA GLU A 2 -11.89 31.70 19.32
C GLU A 2 -11.40 30.94 18.09
N PHE A 3 -10.26 31.36 17.55
CA PHE A 3 -9.54 30.60 16.53
C PHE A 3 -8.90 29.38 17.21
N PRO A 4 -9.14 28.15 16.73
CA PRO A 4 -8.44 26.99 17.27
C PRO A 4 -6.93 27.13 16.99
N LEU A 5 -6.13 27.13 18.05
CA LEU A 5 -4.68 27.33 18.03
C LEU A 5 -3.89 26.11 17.52
N TYR A 6 -4.56 25.06 17.04
CA TYR A 6 -3.94 23.90 16.42
C TYR A 6 -4.69 23.55 15.13
N ILE A 7 -4.06 23.87 13.99
CA ILE A 7 -4.47 23.39 12.67
C ILE A 7 -3.37 22.43 12.22
N HIS A 8 -3.72 21.17 11.95
CA HIS A 8 -2.77 20.21 11.42
C HIS A 8 -2.14 20.74 10.13
N THR A 9 -0.82 20.81 10.09
CA THR A 9 -0.07 21.17 8.90
C THR A 9 0.44 19.91 8.21
N TYR A 10 0.58 19.94 6.89
CA TYR A 10 1.23 18.89 6.11
C TYR A 10 2.22 19.53 5.13
N GLU A 11 3.27 18.80 4.79
CA GLU A 11 4.33 19.24 3.89
C GLU A 11 4.25 18.53 2.54
N VAL A 12 4.35 19.31 1.46
CA VAL A 12 4.41 18.85 0.07
C VAL A 12 5.51 19.64 -0.64
N ASP A 13 6.47 18.94 -1.26
CA ASP A 13 7.61 19.53 -1.98
C ASP A 13 8.32 20.69 -1.23
N GLY A 14 8.55 20.53 0.09
CA GLY A 14 9.23 21.52 0.93
C GLY A 14 8.36 22.72 1.35
N ARG A 15 7.07 22.72 1.02
CA ARG A 15 6.10 23.76 1.38
C ARG A 15 5.12 23.24 2.43
N VAL A 16 4.89 24.04 3.48
CA VAL A 16 4.00 23.70 4.59
C VAL A 16 2.62 24.31 4.38
N TYR A 17 1.60 23.45 4.36
CA TYR A 17 0.22 23.82 4.15
C TYR A 17 -0.61 23.57 5.41
N ARG A 18 -1.67 24.36 5.59
CA ARG A 18 -2.63 24.21 6.68
C ARG A 18 -3.79 23.34 6.20
N ARG A 19 -4.10 22.23 6.89
CA ARG A 19 -5.33 21.46 6.63
C ARG A 19 -6.52 22.38 6.91
N ASN A 20 -7.35 22.62 5.89
CA ASN A 20 -8.70 23.14 6.16
C ASN A 20 -9.45 22.03 6.90
N PRO A 21 -10.22 22.32 7.98
CA PRO A 21 -10.98 21.30 8.71
C PRO A 21 -12.14 20.81 7.84
N TYR A 22 -11.83 20.00 6.83
CA TYR A 22 -12.78 19.11 6.20
C TYR A 22 -12.82 17.87 7.08
N LYS A 23 -13.96 17.64 7.74
CA LYS A 23 -14.21 16.43 8.53
C LYS A 23 -14.19 15.22 7.57
N GLY A 24 -13.00 14.64 7.38
CA GLY A 24 -12.85 13.32 6.79
C GLY A 24 -13.25 12.28 7.83
N PHE A 25 -14.23 11.45 7.47
CA PHE A 25 -14.61 10.25 8.19
C PHE A 25 -13.46 9.23 8.12
N ARG A 26 -12.49 9.35 9.03
CA ARG A 26 -11.82 8.17 9.59
C ARG A 26 -12.18 8.24 11.06
N LEU A 27 -13.26 7.56 11.42
CA LEU A 27 -13.58 7.43 12.83
C LEU A 27 -12.41 6.64 13.42
N GLU A 28 -11.70 7.16 14.42
CA GLU A 28 -10.66 6.42 15.16
C GLU A 28 -11.16 5.04 15.65
N GLN A 29 -12.49 4.90 15.75
CA GLN A 29 -13.18 3.64 15.97
C GLN A 29 -12.95 2.60 14.87
N GLU A 30 -12.98 2.94 13.57
CA GLU A 30 -12.78 1.96 12.49
C GLU A 30 -11.33 1.46 12.43
N ILE A 31 -10.35 2.30 12.74
CA ILE A 31 -8.92 1.90 12.82
C ILE A 31 -8.71 0.94 13.99
N ARG A 32 -9.33 1.20 15.15
CA ARG A 32 -9.30 0.29 16.31
C ARG A 32 -10.08 -1.01 16.07
N GLU A 33 -11.18 -0.95 15.32
CA GLU A 33 -12.01 -2.11 15.03
C GLU A 33 -11.42 -3.00 13.91
N ARG A 34 -10.58 -2.45 13.02
CA ARG A 34 -9.94 -3.15 11.90
C ARG A 34 -8.56 -3.74 12.22
N GLY A 35 -8.21 -3.98 13.48
CA GLY A 35 -7.14 -4.93 13.89
C GLY A 35 -5.70 -4.63 13.42
N GLY A 36 -5.36 -3.40 13.02
CA GLY A 36 -3.98 -2.96 12.82
C GLY A 36 -3.32 -3.42 11.51
N ASP A 37 -2.04 -3.81 11.59
CA ASP A 37 -1.17 -4.18 10.46
C ASP A 37 -1.38 -5.63 9.95
N THR A 38 -2.45 -6.30 10.40
CA THR A 38 -2.80 -7.65 9.93
C THR A 38 -3.36 -7.57 8.50
N VAL A 39 -2.54 -8.01 7.55
CA VAL A 39 -2.75 -7.95 6.09
C VAL A 39 -4.13 -8.45 5.65
N ASP A 40 -4.56 -9.59 6.17
CA ASP A 40 -5.83 -10.19 5.74
C ASP A 40 -7.08 -9.41 6.16
N LEU A 41 -6.95 -8.33 6.94
CA LEU A 41 -8.07 -7.45 7.26
C LEU A 41 -8.45 -6.50 6.12
N TYR A 42 -7.64 -6.46 5.05
CA TYR A 42 -7.79 -5.58 3.89
C TYR A 42 -8.17 -6.31 2.59
N GLY A 43 -8.12 -7.66 2.56
CA GLY A 43 -8.27 -8.48 1.36
C GLY A 43 -9.72 -8.85 0.98
N ASP A 44 -10.65 -8.82 1.93
CA ASP A 44 -11.99 -9.41 1.77
C ASP A 44 -13.16 -8.39 1.76
N ASP A 45 -12.88 -7.08 1.75
CA ASP A 45 -13.93 -6.03 1.64
C ASP A 45 -14.48 -5.95 0.20
N GLU A 46 -15.22 -6.97 -0.28
CA GLU A 46 -16.14 -6.85 -1.43
C GLU A 46 -17.45 -6.14 -1.03
N LEU A 47 -17.41 -5.05 -0.27
CA LEU A 47 -18.60 -4.22 -0.03
C LEU A 47 -18.22 -2.74 0.13
N TYR A 48 -17.86 -2.13 -1.00
CA TYR A 48 -18.17 -0.71 -1.23
C TYR A 48 -19.24 -0.65 -2.33
N GLU A 49 -20.49 -0.88 -1.95
CA GLU A 49 -21.64 -0.43 -2.76
C GLU A 49 -21.67 1.10 -2.71
N ASP A 50 -20.86 1.74 -3.55
CA ASP A 50 -21.04 3.14 -3.87
C ASP A 50 -22.27 3.21 -4.80
N GLY A 51 -23.38 3.75 -4.27
CA GLY A 51 -24.67 3.90 -4.96
C GLY A 51 -24.63 4.83 -6.18
N TYR A 52 -23.91 4.42 -7.22
CA TYR A 52 -23.92 5.03 -8.54
C TYR A 52 -24.82 4.20 -9.45
N ASN A 53 -26.04 4.66 -9.68
CA ASN A 53 -26.80 4.22 -10.84
C ASN A 53 -26.04 4.65 -12.10
N GLU A 54 -25.62 3.69 -12.91
CA GLU A 54 -25.16 3.89 -14.28
C GLU A 54 -26.26 4.62 -15.09
N PRO A 55 -25.95 5.71 -15.81
CA PRO A 55 -26.83 6.19 -16.86
C PRO A 55 -26.64 5.30 -18.09
N SER A 56 -27.75 4.74 -18.58
CA SER A 56 -27.90 4.02 -19.83
C SER A 56 -27.34 4.80 -21.03
N ASP A 57 -26.53 4.12 -21.84
CA ASP A 57 -26.04 4.60 -23.14
C ASP A 57 -27.19 4.68 -24.15
N ASP A 58 -27.60 5.90 -24.50
CA ASP A 58 -28.33 6.20 -25.74
C ASP A 58 -27.43 7.01 -26.68
N GLU A 59 -27.06 6.34 -27.76
CA GLU A 59 -26.60 6.76 -29.09
C GLU A 59 -26.20 8.23 -29.36
N ALA A 60 -24.98 8.41 -29.89
CA ALA A 60 -24.75 9.27 -31.06
C ALA A 60 -23.52 8.80 -31.87
N ASN A 61 -23.82 8.00 -32.89
CA ASN A 61 -22.97 7.57 -33.98
C ASN A 61 -22.52 8.77 -34.85
N CYS A 62 -21.21 8.90 -35.13
CA CYS A 62 -20.71 9.53 -36.36
C CYS A 62 -19.31 9.00 -36.68
N GLY A 63 -19.27 8.02 -37.59
CA GLY A 63 -18.03 7.50 -38.17
C GLY A 63 -17.41 8.44 -39.20
N VAL A 64 -16.08 8.39 -39.29
CA VAL A 64 -15.34 8.65 -40.53
C VAL A 64 -14.16 7.69 -40.60
N SER A 65 -14.15 6.88 -41.64
CA SER A 65 -13.12 5.96 -42.11
C SER A 65 -11.99 6.68 -42.81
N ILE A 66 -10.71 6.36 -42.53
CA ILE A 66 -9.60 6.45 -43.51
C ILE A 66 -8.65 5.27 -43.34
N GLU A 67 -8.22 4.75 -44.49
CA GLU A 67 -7.57 3.49 -44.80
C GLU A 67 -6.08 3.40 -44.40
N ARG A 68 -5.62 2.14 -44.35
CA ARG A 68 -4.25 1.66 -44.16
C ARG A 68 -3.36 1.97 -45.36
N THR A 69 -2.06 2.13 -45.11
CA THR A 69 -1.01 1.61 -45.98
C THR A 69 0.19 1.14 -45.15
N GLU A 70 0.55 -0.12 -45.38
CA GLU A 70 1.80 -0.77 -44.97
C GLU A 70 2.95 -0.31 -45.87
N ASP A 71 4.18 -0.25 -45.35
CA ASP A 71 5.37 -0.58 -46.14
C ASP A 71 6.58 -0.87 -45.22
N ALA A 72 7.46 -1.71 -45.75
CA ALA A 72 8.34 -2.59 -45.01
C ALA A 72 9.84 -2.19 -45.04
N GLN A 73 10.58 -2.83 -44.12
CA GLN A 73 11.94 -3.38 -44.25
C GLN A 73 13.23 -2.49 -44.16
N ASN A 74 13.97 -2.79 -43.08
CA ASN A 74 15.33 -3.35 -43.05
C ASN A 74 16.56 -2.40 -43.02
N GLY A 75 17.49 -2.67 -42.09
CA GLY A 75 18.79 -1.99 -42.02
C GLY A 75 19.60 -2.23 -40.73
N THR A 76 20.55 -3.14 -40.81
CA THR A 76 21.42 -3.69 -39.74
C THR A 76 22.58 -2.76 -39.31
N ARG A 77 22.99 -2.88 -38.02
CA ARG A 77 24.37 -3.15 -37.50
C ARG A 77 25.22 -2.03 -36.82
N VAL A 78 25.72 -2.42 -35.63
CA VAL A 78 27.01 -2.15 -34.92
C VAL A 78 27.16 -0.96 -33.94
N SER A 79 27.44 -1.39 -32.71
CA SER A 79 28.04 -0.83 -31.47
C SER A 79 28.88 0.45 -31.48
N GLU A 80 28.84 1.15 -30.34
CA GLU A 80 30.05 1.53 -29.58
C GLU A 80 29.71 1.77 -28.10
N GLU A 81 30.49 1.16 -27.20
CA GLU A 81 30.45 1.32 -25.75
C GLU A 81 31.15 2.62 -25.33
N THR A 82 30.64 3.30 -24.30
CA THR A 82 31.47 4.21 -23.51
C THR A 82 30.97 4.30 -22.08
N HIS A 83 31.88 3.99 -21.15
CA HIS A 83 31.73 4.10 -19.71
C HIS A 83 31.55 5.56 -19.27
N HIS A 84 30.55 5.82 -18.41
CA HIS A 84 30.62 6.91 -17.45
C HIS A 84 29.97 6.49 -16.13
N GLU A 85 30.78 6.54 -15.06
CA GLU A 85 30.36 6.46 -13.67
C GLU A 85 29.47 7.67 -13.36
N GLU A 86 28.26 7.43 -12.86
CA GLU A 86 27.40 8.51 -12.37
C GLU A 86 26.79 8.13 -11.01
N SER A 87 26.83 9.12 -10.13
CA SER A 87 26.56 9.12 -8.69
C SER A 87 25.19 8.57 -8.29
N THR A 88 25.17 7.74 -7.24
CA THR A 88 24.00 7.06 -6.66
C THR A 88 23.18 7.98 -5.75
N SER A 89 22.15 8.61 -6.30
CA SER A 89 20.98 9.09 -5.55
C SER A 89 19.78 8.20 -5.83
N PRO A 90 18.83 8.02 -4.88
CA PRO A 90 17.62 7.21 -5.11
C PRO A 90 16.81 7.77 -6.29
N PRO A 91 16.06 6.93 -7.02
CA PRO A 91 15.20 7.38 -8.10
C PRO A 91 14.06 8.23 -7.54
N SER A 92 14.28 9.54 -7.47
CA SER A 92 13.18 10.49 -7.44
C SER A 92 12.44 10.40 -8.77
N SER A 93 11.11 10.43 -8.75
CA SER A 93 10.26 10.55 -9.93
C SER A 93 10.57 11.85 -10.70
N VAL A 94 11.61 11.83 -11.53
CA VAL A 94 12.11 12.99 -12.27
C VAL A 94 11.45 13.01 -13.63
N GLY A 95 10.44 13.86 -13.79
CA GLY A 95 9.88 14.12 -15.12
C GLY A 95 8.55 14.87 -15.21
N THR A 96 8.23 15.85 -14.35
CA THR A 96 7.00 16.66 -14.59
C THR A 96 6.94 18.06 -13.96
N ASN A 97 7.98 18.51 -13.26
CA ASN A 97 7.85 19.64 -12.33
C ASN A 97 8.06 21.05 -12.92
N MET A 98 8.38 21.18 -14.21
CA MET A 98 8.76 22.47 -14.79
C MET A 98 7.54 23.22 -15.35
N ILE A 99 7.16 24.31 -14.67
CA ILE A 99 6.15 25.24 -15.19
C ILE A 99 6.75 26.01 -16.36
N THR A 100 6.07 25.95 -17.51
CA THR A 100 6.46 26.61 -18.76
C THR A 100 5.55 27.80 -19.04
N PHE A 101 6.10 28.83 -19.70
CA PHE A 101 5.34 29.96 -20.21
C PHE A 101 5.37 29.98 -21.74
N ASP A 102 4.19 29.90 -22.36
CA ASP A 102 4.03 30.04 -23.80
C ASP A 102 3.77 31.51 -24.13
N SER A 103 4.79 32.20 -24.66
CA SER A 103 4.74 33.62 -25.03
C SER A 103 3.77 33.93 -26.17
N LYS A 104 3.43 32.94 -27.03
CA LYS A 104 2.48 33.13 -28.13
C LYS A 104 1.04 33.07 -27.64
N LYS A 105 0.76 32.18 -26.68
CA LYS A 105 -0.58 31.98 -26.11
C LYS A 105 -0.80 32.74 -24.79
N ASN A 106 0.23 33.43 -24.29
CA ASN A 106 0.24 34.14 -23.02
C ASN A 106 -0.30 33.29 -21.85
N LYS A 107 0.22 32.06 -21.73
CA LYS A 107 -0.26 31.08 -20.74
C LYS A 107 0.89 30.38 -20.03
N TRP A 108 0.66 30.08 -18.76
CA TRP A 108 1.47 29.20 -17.93
C TRP A 108 0.90 27.79 -17.96
N SER A 109 1.75 26.78 -18.05
CA SER A 109 1.32 25.39 -18.03
C SER A 109 2.30 24.46 -17.34
N THR A 110 1.77 23.40 -16.71
CA THR A 110 2.54 22.25 -16.22
C THR A 110 1.73 20.97 -16.37
N GLY A 111 2.39 19.84 -16.22
CA GLY A 111 1.74 18.53 -16.10
C GLY A 111 1.87 17.96 -14.70
N ILE A 112 0.96 17.06 -14.34
CA ILE A 112 1.09 16.19 -13.17
C ILE A 112 0.55 14.80 -13.52
N MET A 113 1.28 13.77 -13.11
CA MET A 113 0.82 12.38 -13.21
C MET A 113 -0.13 12.09 -12.04
N VAL A 114 -1.33 11.60 -12.35
CA VAL A 114 -2.32 11.21 -11.35
C VAL A 114 -2.75 9.77 -11.63
N PRO A 115 -2.61 8.84 -10.67
CA PRO A 115 -3.03 7.47 -10.88
C PRO A 115 -4.50 7.36 -11.28
N GLY A 116 -4.82 6.42 -12.16
CA GLY A 116 -6.18 6.26 -12.72
C GLY A 116 -7.25 6.14 -11.63
N ASP A 117 -6.98 5.34 -10.61
CA ASP A 117 -7.85 5.15 -9.44
C ASP A 117 -8.06 6.43 -8.62
N VAL A 118 -7.14 7.39 -8.71
CA VAL A 118 -7.23 8.68 -8.01
C VAL A 118 -8.03 9.70 -8.82
N LEU A 119 -8.08 9.57 -10.15
CA LEU A 119 -8.78 10.50 -11.04
C LEU A 119 -10.25 10.68 -10.66
N LYS A 120 -10.93 9.62 -10.22
CA LYS A 120 -12.34 9.70 -9.78
C LYS A 120 -12.54 10.67 -8.60
N PHE A 121 -11.59 10.71 -7.66
CA PHE A 121 -11.64 11.63 -6.52
C PHE A 121 -11.34 13.07 -6.93
N LEU A 122 -10.41 13.25 -7.87
CA LEU A 122 -10.07 14.57 -8.41
C LEU A 122 -11.20 15.17 -9.24
N ILE A 123 -11.89 14.36 -10.04
CA ILE A 123 -13.09 14.79 -10.76
C ILE A 123 -14.20 15.10 -9.75
N GLY A 124 -14.46 14.16 -8.83
CA GLY A 124 -15.52 14.24 -7.85
C GLY A 124 -16.92 14.06 -8.45
N VAL A 125 -17.93 13.98 -7.59
CA VAL A 125 -19.33 13.77 -8.01
C VAL A 125 -19.74 14.87 -9.01
N ARG A 126 -20.09 14.45 -10.24
CA ARG A 126 -20.45 15.36 -11.36
C ARG A 126 -19.40 16.45 -11.64
N GLY A 127 -18.11 16.16 -11.41
CA GLY A 127 -17.02 17.12 -11.65
C GLY A 127 -16.90 18.23 -10.60
N ALA A 128 -17.57 18.09 -9.44
CA ALA A 128 -17.63 19.15 -8.43
C ALA A 128 -16.25 19.52 -7.85
N THR A 129 -15.41 18.52 -7.57
CA THR A 129 -14.07 18.74 -7.02
C THR A 129 -13.19 19.45 -8.04
N LYS A 130 -13.13 18.96 -9.28
CA LYS A 130 -12.42 19.60 -10.39
C LYS A 130 -12.82 21.07 -10.54
N ARG A 131 -14.13 21.33 -10.65
CA ARG A 131 -14.66 22.70 -10.84
C ARG A 131 -14.26 23.61 -9.68
N LYS A 132 -14.34 23.12 -8.45
CA LYS A 132 -13.93 23.87 -7.26
C LYS A 132 -12.45 24.24 -7.32
N ILE A 133 -11.57 23.31 -7.71
CA ILE A 133 -10.13 23.58 -7.87
C ILE A 133 -9.90 24.63 -8.96
N GLU A 134 -10.55 24.51 -10.11
CA GLU A 134 -10.46 25.48 -11.21
C GLU A 134 -10.90 26.88 -10.76
N GLU A 135 -12.01 26.99 -10.02
CA GLU A 135 -12.56 28.25 -9.49
C GLU A 135 -11.63 28.89 -8.44
N GLU A 136 -11.15 28.10 -7.46
CA GLU A 136 -10.28 28.58 -6.38
C GLU A 136 -8.91 29.05 -6.89
N THR A 137 -8.40 28.43 -7.94
CA THR A 137 -7.01 28.64 -8.42
C THR A 137 -6.93 29.49 -9.68
N GLY A 138 -8.03 29.66 -10.42
CA GLY A 138 -8.03 30.32 -11.72
C GLY A 138 -7.25 29.56 -12.79
N CYS A 139 -7.16 28.23 -12.62
CA CYS A 139 -6.56 27.31 -13.58
C CYS A 139 -7.64 26.53 -14.33
N ARG A 140 -7.25 25.94 -15.46
CA ARG A 140 -8.01 24.96 -16.22
C ARG A 140 -7.30 23.61 -16.14
N LEU A 141 -8.05 22.57 -15.82
CA LEU A 141 -7.59 21.19 -15.76
C LEU A 141 -8.06 20.43 -17.00
N ILE A 142 -7.10 19.97 -17.79
CA ILE A 142 -7.33 19.06 -18.91
C ILE A 142 -6.99 17.66 -18.40
N ILE A 143 -8.03 16.86 -18.22
CA ILE A 143 -7.95 15.46 -17.82
C ILE A 143 -8.09 14.66 -19.12
N PRO A 144 -7.22 13.66 -19.37
CA PRO A 144 -7.28 12.84 -20.57
C PRO A 144 -8.60 12.04 -20.63
N GLU A 145 -9.01 11.64 -21.82
CA GLU A 145 -10.24 10.87 -22.02
C GLU A 145 -10.10 9.45 -21.48
N ARG A 146 -11.24 8.79 -21.20
CA ARG A 146 -11.26 7.42 -20.68
C ARG A 146 -10.57 6.48 -21.69
N GLY A 147 -9.46 5.89 -21.29
CA GLY A 147 -8.67 4.96 -22.11
C GLY A 147 -7.20 5.33 -22.26
N ASP A 148 -6.82 6.58 -21.95
CA ASP A 148 -5.41 6.97 -21.83
C ASP A 148 -4.87 6.51 -20.48
N GLU A 149 -4.05 5.46 -20.49
CA GLU A 149 -3.51 4.81 -19.29
C GLU A 149 -2.63 5.73 -18.43
N ASN A 150 -2.15 6.85 -18.99
CA ASN A 150 -1.08 7.61 -18.36
C ASN A 150 -1.53 8.70 -17.38
N GLY A 151 -2.82 8.88 -17.09
CA GLY A 151 -3.27 9.73 -15.97
C GLY A 151 -2.72 11.17 -15.94
N PHE A 152 -2.18 11.66 -17.07
CA PHE A 152 -1.41 12.90 -17.14
C PHE A 152 -2.37 14.08 -17.26
N ILE A 153 -2.38 14.93 -16.25
CA ILE A 153 -3.26 16.10 -16.18
C ILE A 153 -2.48 17.34 -16.54
N SER A 154 -2.96 18.07 -17.55
CA SER A 154 -2.41 19.39 -17.88
C SER A 154 -3.10 20.48 -17.07
N ILE A 155 -2.31 21.29 -16.38
CA ILE A 155 -2.73 22.46 -15.61
C ILE A 155 -2.37 23.70 -16.42
N ILE A 156 -3.34 24.57 -16.70
CA ILE A 156 -3.13 25.77 -17.52
C ILE A 156 -3.69 27.00 -16.79
N SER A 157 -2.92 28.09 -16.75
CA SER A 157 -3.42 29.41 -16.31
C SER A 157 -2.96 30.52 -17.24
N ILE A 158 -3.86 31.45 -17.55
CA ILE A 158 -3.52 32.69 -18.25
C ILE A 158 -3.15 33.85 -17.30
N ARG A 159 -3.26 33.62 -15.99
CA ARG A 159 -3.12 34.68 -14.97
C ARG A 159 -1.68 34.81 -14.50
N SER A 160 -1.16 33.77 -13.87
CA SER A 160 0.19 33.79 -13.32
C SER A 160 0.73 32.39 -13.07
N LYS A 161 2.05 32.32 -12.85
CA LYS A 161 2.74 31.11 -12.42
C LYS A 161 2.20 30.61 -11.07
N GLU A 162 1.88 31.50 -10.12
CA GLU A 162 1.42 31.09 -8.79
C GLU A 162 0.03 30.42 -8.82
N CYS A 163 -0.81 30.73 -9.82
CA CYS A 163 -2.07 30.00 -10.01
C CYS A 163 -1.80 28.52 -10.34
N VAL A 164 -0.85 28.26 -11.24
CA VAL A 164 -0.45 26.91 -11.63
C VAL A 164 0.15 26.15 -10.44
N GLU A 165 1.02 26.80 -9.67
CA GLU A 165 1.59 26.21 -8.44
C GLU A 165 0.49 25.84 -7.43
N ARG A 166 -0.40 26.77 -7.07
CA ARG A 166 -1.50 26.49 -6.12
C ARG A 166 -2.43 25.39 -6.60
N CYS A 167 -2.68 25.32 -7.92
CA CYS A 167 -3.50 24.27 -8.50
C CYS A 167 -2.83 22.90 -8.41
N ARG A 168 -1.51 22.83 -8.64
CA ARG A 168 -0.74 21.61 -8.46
C ARG A 168 -0.79 21.14 -7.00
N ASP A 169 -0.52 22.03 -6.06
CA ASP A 169 -0.59 21.75 -4.62
C ASP A 169 -1.97 21.21 -4.22
N ARG A 170 -3.04 21.72 -4.84
CA ARG A 170 -4.42 21.30 -4.58
C ARG A 170 -4.72 19.90 -5.13
N ILE A 171 -4.13 19.52 -6.27
CA ILE A 171 -4.25 18.17 -6.83
C ILE A 171 -3.46 17.18 -5.96
N GLU A 172 -2.23 17.52 -5.57
CA GLU A 172 -1.40 16.68 -4.69
C GLU A 172 -2.10 16.40 -3.36
N LEU A 173 -2.77 17.41 -2.81
CA LEU A 173 -3.67 17.26 -1.68
C LEU A 173 -4.79 16.22 -1.87
N VAL A 174 -5.44 16.23 -3.03
CA VAL A 174 -6.49 15.26 -3.34
C VAL A 174 -5.90 13.86 -3.47
N ILE A 175 -4.71 13.73 -4.06
CA ILE A 175 -3.98 12.46 -4.12
C ILE A 175 -3.68 11.94 -2.71
N MET A 176 -3.18 12.81 -1.83
CA MET A 176 -2.90 12.44 -0.43
C MET A 176 -4.17 11.99 0.31
N ASP A 177 -5.28 12.73 0.19
CA ASP A 177 -6.57 12.37 0.81
C ASP A 177 -7.14 11.06 0.23
N ALA A 178 -7.00 10.86 -1.08
CA ALA A 178 -7.42 9.62 -1.74
C ALA A 178 -6.61 8.42 -1.24
N ARG A 179 -5.28 8.54 -1.10
CA ARG A 179 -4.44 7.49 -0.48
C ARG A 179 -4.84 7.21 0.96
N GLU A 180 -5.10 8.24 1.74
CA GLU A 180 -5.50 8.09 3.16
C GLU A 180 -6.84 7.37 3.29
N ARG A 181 -7.73 7.46 2.31
CA ARG A 181 -9.05 6.78 2.31
C ARG A 181 -9.05 5.42 1.63
N THR A 182 -8.10 5.16 0.74
CA THR A 182 -8.06 3.90 0.00
C THR A 182 -7.50 2.80 0.89
N PRO A 183 -8.18 1.63 1.00
CA PRO A 183 -7.64 0.47 1.68
C PRO A 183 -6.27 0.08 1.13
N HIS A 184 -5.44 -0.56 1.95
CA HIS A 184 -4.17 -1.09 1.48
C HIS A 184 -4.39 -2.11 0.36
N THR A 185 -3.50 -2.07 -0.64
CA THR A 185 -3.57 -2.94 -1.83
C THR A 185 -2.41 -3.91 -1.87
N HIS A 186 -1.29 -3.56 -1.25
CA HIS A 186 -0.07 -4.35 -1.22
C HIS A 186 0.57 -4.27 0.17
N PHE A 187 1.55 -5.13 0.39
CA PHE A 187 2.35 -5.11 1.60
C PHE A 187 3.74 -5.68 1.32
N ILE A 188 4.70 -5.28 2.15
CA ILE A 188 6.06 -5.83 2.13
C ILE A 188 6.16 -6.82 3.28
N ALA A 189 6.64 -8.03 3.01
CA ALA A 189 6.75 -9.06 4.02
C ALA A 189 8.00 -9.93 3.89
N ILE A 190 8.37 -10.54 5.01
CA ILE A 190 9.31 -11.66 5.08
C ILE A 190 8.49 -12.96 5.06
N PRO A 191 8.64 -13.82 4.04
CA PRO A 191 8.02 -15.15 4.05
C PRO A 191 8.65 -16.00 5.16
N MET A 192 7.81 -16.62 5.98
CA MET A 192 8.23 -17.47 7.11
C MET A 192 7.79 -18.93 6.88
N THR A 193 7.84 -19.35 5.62
CA THR A 193 7.33 -20.64 5.13
C THR A 193 8.37 -21.75 5.14
N ASN A 194 9.43 -21.62 5.93
CA ASN A 194 10.42 -22.68 6.10
C ASN A 194 9.78 -23.91 6.79
N ASP A 195 10.14 -25.11 6.34
CA ASP A 195 9.60 -26.39 6.81
C ASP A 195 9.56 -26.50 8.34
N ASP A 196 10.60 -26.07 9.04
CA ASP A 196 10.65 -26.13 10.51
C ASP A 196 9.58 -25.25 11.16
N ILE A 197 9.40 -24.01 10.68
CA ILE A 197 8.37 -23.08 11.19
C ILE A 197 6.97 -23.62 10.84
N CYS A 198 6.75 -24.05 9.59
CA CYS A 198 5.49 -24.60 9.12
C CYS A 198 5.07 -25.85 9.93
N GLN A 199 6.02 -26.73 10.23
CA GLN A 199 5.78 -27.92 11.05
C GLN A 199 5.42 -27.51 12.49
N ARG A 200 6.12 -26.55 13.08
CA ARG A 200 5.81 -26.06 14.44
C ARG A 200 4.44 -25.40 14.54
N ILE A 201 4.02 -24.66 13.52
CA ILE A 201 2.66 -24.08 13.44
C ILE A 201 1.61 -25.19 13.30
N SER A 202 1.89 -26.22 12.52
CA SER A 202 1.01 -27.39 12.37
C SER A 202 0.87 -28.17 13.68
N ASP A 203 1.97 -28.36 14.41
CA ASP A 203 1.99 -29.00 15.74
C ASP A 203 1.21 -28.17 16.76
N PHE A 204 1.38 -26.85 16.74
CA PHE A 204 0.62 -25.91 17.56
C PHE A 204 -0.89 -26.06 17.30
N LYS A 205 -1.32 -25.97 16.04
CA LYS A 205 -2.73 -26.17 15.64
C LYS A 205 -3.27 -27.50 16.15
N LYS A 206 -2.56 -28.60 15.90
CA LYS A 206 -2.97 -29.93 16.35
C LYS A 206 -3.13 -30.01 17.86
N SER A 207 -2.17 -29.45 18.60
CA SER A 207 -2.20 -29.45 20.07
C SER A 207 -3.40 -28.68 20.65
N LEU A 208 -3.84 -27.61 19.98
CA LEU A 208 -5.04 -26.86 20.36
C LEU A 208 -6.33 -27.64 20.07
N LEU A 209 -6.41 -28.29 18.91
CA LEU A 209 -7.57 -29.09 18.52
C LEU A 209 -7.78 -30.28 19.48
N ASP A 210 -6.69 -30.94 19.87
CA ASP A 210 -6.71 -32.11 20.75
C ASP A 210 -7.00 -31.75 22.22
N ASN A 211 -6.75 -30.50 22.65
CA ASN A 211 -6.93 -30.08 24.04
C ASN A 211 -8.41 -29.77 24.37
N PRO A 212 -9.09 -30.54 25.25
CA PRO A 212 -10.52 -30.39 25.52
C PRO A 212 -10.89 -29.10 26.27
N ARG A 213 -9.92 -28.39 26.84
CA ARG A 213 -10.17 -27.14 27.58
C ARG A 213 -10.17 -25.89 26.69
N ILE A 214 -9.65 -26.02 25.47
CA ILE A 214 -9.66 -24.93 24.50
C ILE A 214 -11.09 -24.67 24.02
N ASP A 215 -11.47 -23.40 24.00
CA ASP A 215 -12.80 -22.97 23.60
C ASP A 215 -13.11 -23.39 22.16
N LYS A 216 -14.38 -23.74 21.89
CA LYS A 216 -14.82 -24.22 20.58
C LYS A 216 -14.56 -23.21 19.46
N SER A 217 -14.62 -21.90 19.75
CA SER A 217 -14.31 -20.83 18.79
C SER A 217 -12.88 -20.94 18.25
N CYS A 218 -11.92 -21.34 19.08
CA CYS A 218 -10.53 -21.55 18.69
C CYS A 218 -10.30 -22.89 17.96
N LYS A 219 -11.31 -23.76 17.85
CA LYS A 219 -11.18 -25.08 17.22
C LYS A 219 -11.72 -25.15 15.79
N VAL A 220 -12.26 -24.04 15.28
CA VAL A 220 -12.74 -23.95 13.90
C VAL A 220 -11.54 -23.97 12.95
N PRO A 221 -11.38 -24.95 12.05
CA PRO A 221 -10.19 -25.03 11.21
C PRO A 221 -9.95 -23.81 10.32
N ALA A 222 -11.01 -23.13 9.88
CA ALA A 222 -10.95 -21.96 9.02
C ALA A 222 -10.30 -20.74 9.68
N VAL A 223 -10.35 -20.61 11.02
CA VAL A 223 -9.74 -19.44 11.69
C VAL A 223 -8.22 -19.46 11.67
N TYR A 224 -7.60 -20.58 11.29
CA TYR A 224 -6.14 -20.71 11.26
C TYR A 224 -5.58 -20.29 9.91
N GLN A 225 -4.51 -19.48 9.95
CA GLN A 225 -3.76 -19.17 8.75
C GLN A 225 -3.09 -20.45 8.21
N PRO A 226 -3.18 -20.73 6.90
CA PRO A 226 -2.44 -21.84 6.29
C PRO A 226 -0.93 -21.67 6.47
N PRO A 227 -0.17 -22.72 6.86
CA PRO A 227 1.28 -22.65 7.02
C PRO A 227 2.02 -22.07 5.81
N GLU A 228 1.51 -22.35 4.62
CA GLU A 228 2.05 -21.90 3.33
C GLU A 228 1.92 -20.38 3.14
N ARG A 229 1.05 -19.70 3.92
CA ARG A 229 0.79 -18.26 3.85
C ARG A 229 1.40 -17.45 4.98
N ILE A 230 2.18 -18.09 5.85
CA ILE A 230 2.73 -17.46 7.05
C ILE A 230 3.86 -16.50 6.68
N HIS A 231 3.76 -15.25 7.16
CA HIS A 231 4.70 -14.18 6.87
C HIS A 231 4.80 -13.18 8.03
N LEU A 232 5.85 -12.35 8.02
CA LEU A 232 5.97 -11.16 8.86
C LEU A 232 5.75 -9.92 8.00
N THR A 233 4.71 -9.17 8.29
CA THR A 233 4.43 -7.90 7.61
C THR A 233 5.37 -6.81 8.11
N LEU A 234 6.04 -6.14 7.19
CA LEU A 234 6.96 -5.03 7.47
C LEU A 234 6.30 -3.68 7.19
N VAL A 235 5.61 -3.54 6.06
CA VAL A 235 5.03 -2.27 5.61
C VAL A 235 3.74 -2.51 4.83
N MET A 236 2.68 -1.75 5.14
CA MET A 236 1.46 -1.71 4.33
C MET A 236 1.55 -0.62 3.25
N LEU A 237 1.09 -0.95 2.04
CA LEU A 237 1.20 -0.09 0.86
C LEU A 237 -0.16 0.13 0.19
N THR A 238 -0.30 1.30 -0.44
CA THR A 238 -1.43 1.60 -1.32
C THR A 238 -0.87 2.02 -2.67
N LEU A 239 -0.71 1.03 -3.55
CA LEU A 239 -0.22 1.17 -4.92
C LEU A 239 -1.42 1.15 -5.87
N PHE A 240 -1.54 2.17 -6.71
CA PHE A 240 -2.69 2.35 -7.61
C PHE A 240 -2.51 1.78 -9.01
N ASP A 241 -1.26 1.68 -9.47
CA ASP A 241 -0.97 1.25 -10.84
C ASP A 241 0.41 0.57 -10.94
N ASP A 242 0.71 0.03 -12.11
CA ASP A 242 1.97 -0.66 -12.38
C ASP A 242 3.18 0.26 -12.29
N SER A 243 3.01 1.58 -12.45
CA SER A 243 4.11 2.54 -12.31
C SER A 243 4.52 2.66 -10.83
N GLU A 244 3.55 2.66 -9.92
CA GLU A 244 3.80 2.64 -8.48
C GLU A 244 4.33 1.29 -8.00
N GLN A 245 3.87 0.18 -8.59
CA GLN A 245 4.47 -1.13 -8.35
C GLN A 245 5.95 -1.17 -8.75
N ARG A 246 6.29 -0.66 -9.94
CA ARG A 246 7.70 -0.53 -10.37
C ARG A 246 8.50 0.36 -9.42
N LEU A 247 7.97 1.53 -9.03
CA LEU A 247 8.64 2.41 -8.08
C LEU A 247 8.85 1.75 -6.71
N ALA A 248 7.87 0.96 -6.23
CA ALA A 248 7.99 0.20 -4.99
C ALA A 248 9.11 -0.83 -5.08
N THR A 249 9.18 -1.58 -6.18
CA THR A 249 10.25 -2.55 -6.46
C THR A 249 11.61 -1.90 -6.49
N GLU A 250 11.79 -0.84 -7.29
CA GLU A 250 13.06 -0.11 -7.38
C GLU A 250 13.49 0.49 -6.03
N THR A 251 12.52 1.00 -5.25
CA THR A 251 12.77 1.53 -3.90
C THR A 251 13.24 0.43 -2.95
N LEU A 252 12.60 -0.75 -3.00
CA LEU A 252 12.98 -1.90 -2.18
C LEU A 252 14.37 -2.41 -2.55
N GLU A 253 14.66 -2.59 -3.84
CA GLU A 253 15.97 -3.00 -4.34
C GLU A 253 17.06 -2.02 -3.92
N TYR A 254 16.81 -0.71 -4.04
CA TYR A 254 17.75 0.32 -3.64
C TYR A 254 18.06 0.26 -2.14
N VAL A 255 17.03 0.21 -1.27
CA VAL A 255 17.26 0.18 0.20
C VAL A 255 17.91 -1.13 0.64
N MET A 256 17.60 -2.26 -0.02
CA MET A 256 18.28 -3.53 0.20
C MET A 256 19.77 -3.44 -0.13
N ALA A 257 20.11 -2.93 -1.32
CA ALA A 257 21.48 -2.85 -1.82
C ALA A 257 22.35 -1.79 -1.10
N SER A 258 21.74 -0.81 -0.45
CA SER A 258 22.41 0.30 0.23
C SER A 258 22.35 0.15 1.76
N ASP A 259 21.34 0.72 2.39
CA ASP A 259 21.21 0.84 3.84
C ASP A 259 21.26 -0.52 4.54
N ILE A 260 20.55 -1.50 3.99
CA ILE A 260 20.34 -2.80 4.63
C ILE A 260 21.60 -3.67 4.49
N LYS A 261 22.18 -3.76 3.29
CA LYS A 261 23.46 -4.42 3.08
C LYS A 261 24.56 -3.89 4.00
N ASN A 262 24.64 -2.57 4.17
CA ASN A 262 25.60 -1.94 5.07
C ASN A 262 25.31 -2.26 6.55
N MET A 263 24.04 -2.24 6.94
CA MET A 263 23.60 -2.58 8.30
C MET A 263 23.89 -4.04 8.66
N MET A 264 23.68 -4.96 7.72
CA MET A 264 23.90 -6.39 7.94
C MET A 264 25.39 -6.73 8.02
N ASN A 265 26.27 -5.98 7.33
CA ASN A 265 27.73 -6.13 7.35
C ASN A 265 28.17 -7.60 7.15
N GLY A 266 27.55 -8.29 6.19
CA GLY A 266 27.80 -9.69 5.86
C GLY A 266 27.27 -10.72 6.86
N ARG A 267 26.49 -10.31 7.88
CA ARG A 267 25.79 -11.22 8.79
C ARG A 267 24.43 -11.59 8.23
N GLU A 268 23.97 -12.80 8.52
CA GLU A 268 22.61 -13.23 8.22
C GLU A 268 21.60 -12.60 9.19
N LEU A 269 20.41 -12.25 8.69
CA LEU A 269 19.29 -11.87 9.54
C LEU A 269 18.64 -13.14 10.08
N LYS A 270 18.72 -13.34 11.39
CA LYS A 270 18.05 -14.45 12.09
C LYS A 270 16.83 -13.94 12.83
N VAL A 271 15.72 -14.64 12.64
CA VAL A 271 14.45 -14.35 13.29
C VAL A 271 14.02 -15.55 14.13
N HIS A 272 13.69 -15.30 15.39
CA HIS A 272 13.10 -16.26 16.32
C HIS A 272 11.64 -15.92 16.53
N VAL A 273 10.76 -16.91 16.37
CA VAL A 273 9.31 -16.74 16.55
C VAL A 273 8.90 -17.47 17.81
N LYS A 274 8.42 -16.73 18.82
CA LYS A 274 8.08 -17.30 20.11
C LYS A 274 7.02 -16.52 20.85
N GLY A 275 6.11 -17.30 21.43
CA GLY A 275 5.08 -16.84 22.30
C GLY A 275 3.97 -16.08 21.59
N LEU A 276 2.85 -15.97 22.27
CA LEU A 276 1.60 -15.49 21.72
C LEU A 276 1.26 -14.10 22.22
N GLU A 277 0.46 -13.39 21.44
CA GLU A 277 -0.15 -12.14 21.82
C GLU A 277 -1.40 -11.90 20.93
N ILE A 278 -2.21 -10.94 21.32
CA ILE A 278 -3.48 -10.60 20.69
C ILE A 278 -3.50 -9.11 20.31
N MET A 279 -4.22 -8.77 19.24
CA MET A 279 -4.28 -7.38 18.77
C MET A 279 -5.16 -6.48 19.64
N ASN A 280 -6.10 -7.05 20.38
CA ASN A 280 -6.99 -6.35 21.30
C ASN A 280 -6.68 -6.74 22.76
N ASP A 281 -7.21 -6.00 23.74
CA ASP A 281 -6.87 -6.23 25.16
C ASP A 281 -7.67 -7.36 25.84
N ASP A 282 -8.79 -7.79 25.25
CA ASP A 282 -9.69 -8.80 25.84
C ASP A 282 -9.47 -10.19 25.25
N PRO A 283 -8.92 -11.15 26.02
CA PRO A 283 -8.66 -12.51 25.55
C PRO A 283 -9.92 -13.35 25.33
N SER A 284 -11.10 -12.88 25.78
CA SER A 284 -12.38 -13.56 25.55
C SER A 284 -13.06 -13.19 24.23
N THR A 285 -12.62 -12.10 23.59
CA THR A 285 -13.20 -11.58 22.34
C THR A 285 -12.13 -11.25 21.30
N VAL A 286 -11.15 -12.13 21.14
CA VAL A 286 -9.98 -11.95 20.27
C VAL A 286 -10.38 -11.99 18.80
N ARG A 287 -9.92 -11.01 18.02
CA ARG A 287 -10.08 -11.07 16.54
C ARG A 287 -8.87 -11.68 15.86
N VAL A 288 -7.68 -11.29 16.30
CA VAL A 288 -6.40 -11.74 15.73
C VAL A 288 -5.50 -12.24 16.86
N LEU A 289 -5.03 -13.48 16.71
CA LEU A 289 -3.98 -14.08 17.52
C LEU A 289 -2.73 -14.23 16.65
N TYR A 290 -1.58 -13.82 17.18
CA TYR A 290 -0.31 -13.88 16.46
C TYR A 290 0.83 -14.36 17.36
N ALA A 291 1.90 -14.81 16.74
CA ALA A 291 3.17 -15.06 17.41
C ALA A 291 4.10 -13.84 17.31
N LYS A 292 4.86 -13.59 18.36
CA LYS A 292 5.87 -12.54 18.39
C LYS A 292 7.13 -13.00 17.67
N ALA A 293 7.76 -12.07 16.96
CA ALA A 293 9.01 -12.31 16.25
C ALA A 293 10.12 -11.41 16.81
N PHE A 294 11.33 -11.96 16.91
CA PHE A 294 12.49 -11.29 17.49
C PHE A 294 13.71 -11.49 16.60
N GLY A 295 14.52 -10.45 16.43
CA GLY A 295 15.81 -10.55 15.74
C GLY A 295 16.65 -9.29 15.96
N GLU A 296 17.97 -9.43 16.09
CA GLU A 296 18.89 -8.33 16.43
C GLU A 296 18.77 -7.12 15.51
N LYS A 297 18.44 -7.35 14.22
CA LYS A 297 18.36 -6.33 13.16
C LYS A 297 16.97 -6.22 12.53
N LEU A 298 15.98 -6.94 13.06
CA LEU A 298 14.66 -7.06 12.44
C LEU A 298 13.89 -5.73 12.44
N ASP A 299 13.87 -5.04 13.58
CA ASP A 299 13.19 -3.74 13.70
C ASP A 299 13.88 -2.66 12.85
N GLU A 300 15.22 -2.66 12.82
CA GLU A 300 15.99 -1.68 12.06
C GLU A 300 15.84 -1.90 10.54
N LEU A 301 15.74 -3.15 10.10
CA LEU A 301 15.37 -3.52 8.74
C LEU A 301 13.97 -3.01 8.39
N SER A 302 12.97 -3.32 9.22
CA SER A 302 11.58 -2.88 9.01
C SER A 302 11.48 -1.36 8.92
N ASN A 303 12.11 -0.65 9.87
CA ASN A 303 12.12 0.80 9.92
C ASN A 303 12.80 1.43 8.70
N SER A 304 13.90 0.85 8.21
CA SER A 304 14.61 1.36 7.04
C SER A 304 13.76 1.22 5.77
N ILE A 305 13.11 0.08 5.58
CA ILE A 305 12.18 -0.15 4.46
C ILE A 305 10.97 0.78 4.57
N CYS A 306 10.36 0.87 5.74
CA CYS A 306 9.21 1.76 6.00
C CYS A 306 9.55 3.22 5.68
N LYS A 307 10.73 3.69 6.10
CA LYS A 307 11.21 5.05 5.81
C LYS A 307 11.42 5.26 4.32
N ALA A 308 12.02 4.31 3.60
CA ALA A 308 12.22 4.40 2.16
C ALA A 308 10.88 4.49 1.42
N MET A 309 9.93 3.61 1.74
CA MET A 309 8.59 3.59 1.13
C MET A 309 7.77 4.84 1.46
N THR A 310 7.88 5.35 2.68
CA THR A 310 7.23 6.61 3.08
C THR A 310 7.84 7.80 2.34
N SER A 311 9.15 7.82 2.16
CA SER A 311 9.86 8.88 1.42
C SER A 311 9.53 8.86 -0.07
N ALA A 312 9.30 7.67 -0.63
CA ALA A 312 8.80 7.48 -1.99
C ALA A 312 7.29 7.82 -2.15
N GLY A 313 6.57 8.10 -1.05
CA GLY A 313 5.14 8.41 -1.07
C GLY A 313 4.22 7.20 -1.26
N LEU A 314 4.73 5.98 -1.04
CA LEU A 314 4.03 4.71 -1.27
C LEU A 314 3.42 4.10 0.01
N ALA A 315 3.96 4.48 1.17
CA ALA A 315 3.46 4.06 2.48
C ALA A 315 2.85 5.24 3.25
N PRO A 316 1.88 4.99 4.17
CA PRO A 316 1.36 6.02 5.06
C PRO A 316 2.48 6.66 5.89
N ARG A 317 2.39 7.98 6.15
CA ARG A 317 3.32 8.71 7.03
C ARG A 317 3.10 8.40 8.52
N SER A 318 2.55 7.23 8.86
CA SER A 318 2.17 6.90 10.24
C SER A 318 3.42 6.94 11.15
N PRO A 319 3.33 7.58 12.32
CA PRO A 319 4.42 7.60 13.29
C PRO A 319 4.52 6.29 14.11
N GLU A 320 3.54 5.40 14.02
CA GLU A 320 3.53 4.12 14.74
C GLU A 320 4.25 3.06 13.90
N ALA A 321 5.38 2.56 14.44
CA ALA A 321 6.12 1.47 13.83
C ALA A 321 5.21 0.22 13.75
N VAL A 322 5.23 -0.44 12.59
CA VAL A 322 4.48 -1.68 12.38
C VAL A 322 4.88 -2.69 13.45
N LYS A 323 3.90 -3.21 14.19
CA LYS A 323 4.18 -4.26 15.18
C LYS A 323 4.52 -5.52 14.41
N ILE A 324 5.80 -5.89 14.33
CA ILE A 324 6.21 -7.07 13.58
C ILE A 324 5.64 -8.32 14.26
N HIS A 325 4.75 -9.01 13.55
CA HIS A 325 4.03 -10.16 14.08
C HIS A 325 3.78 -11.19 12.99
N LEU A 326 3.56 -12.44 13.43
CA LEU A 326 3.23 -13.58 12.60
C LEU A 326 1.79 -14.00 12.90
N THR A 327 0.84 -13.63 12.03
CA THR A 327 -0.59 -13.94 12.26
C THR A 327 -0.82 -15.44 12.19
N LEU A 328 -1.41 -16.01 13.25
CA LEU A 328 -1.70 -17.45 13.36
C LEU A 328 -3.18 -17.74 13.21
N MET A 329 -4.04 -16.91 13.82
CA MET A 329 -5.48 -17.08 13.77
C MET A 329 -6.19 -15.74 13.57
N ASN A 330 -7.25 -15.75 12.76
CA ASN A 330 -8.13 -14.61 12.55
C ASN A 330 -9.59 -15.07 12.54
N ALA A 331 -10.42 -14.43 13.36
CA ALA A 331 -11.84 -14.74 13.44
C ALA A 331 -12.55 -14.54 12.08
N ARG A 332 -12.10 -13.56 11.28
CA ARG A 332 -12.73 -13.23 10.00
C ARG A 332 -12.65 -14.35 8.96
N TYR A 333 -11.63 -15.21 9.03
CA TYR A 333 -11.50 -16.31 8.07
C TYR A 333 -12.67 -17.31 8.16
N ALA A 334 -13.41 -17.31 9.27
CA ALA A 334 -14.56 -18.17 9.49
C ALA A 334 -15.90 -17.41 9.39
N ASP A 335 -15.94 -16.22 8.78
CA ASP A 335 -17.16 -15.40 8.66
C ASP A 335 -18.29 -16.14 7.89
N SER A 336 -17.96 -17.08 7.01
CA SER A 336 -18.94 -17.94 6.33
C SER A 336 -19.40 -19.15 7.16
N GLU A 337 -18.68 -19.49 8.23
CA GLU A 337 -18.92 -20.66 9.07
C GLU A 337 -19.52 -20.30 10.43
N THR A 338 -19.39 -19.06 10.90
CA THR A 338 -19.85 -18.64 12.23
C THR A 338 -20.39 -17.20 12.24
N ASP A 339 -21.48 -16.98 12.97
CA ASP A 339 -22.01 -15.63 13.25
C ASP A 339 -21.16 -14.83 14.27
N LYS A 340 -20.05 -15.40 14.75
CA LYS A 340 -19.21 -14.81 15.81
C LYS A 340 -17.87 -14.37 15.26
N HIS A 341 -17.69 -13.07 15.13
CA HIS A 341 -16.42 -12.46 14.70
C HIS A 341 -15.38 -12.35 15.83
N TYR A 342 -15.31 -13.35 16.71
CA TYR A 342 -14.37 -13.36 17.84
C TYR A 342 -14.04 -14.77 18.35
N LEU A 343 -12.84 -14.91 18.90
CA LEU A 343 -12.26 -16.12 19.50
C LEU A 343 -12.10 -15.91 21.01
N ASN A 344 -12.52 -16.90 21.81
CA ASN A 344 -12.18 -16.90 23.23
C ASN A 344 -10.84 -17.63 23.43
N ALA A 345 -9.76 -16.86 23.39
CA ALA A 345 -8.39 -17.34 23.54
C ALA A 345 -7.90 -17.37 25.00
N THR A 346 -8.77 -17.19 26.00
CA THR A 346 -8.35 -17.10 27.42
C THR A 346 -7.54 -18.33 27.87
N THR A 347 -8.08 -19.53 27.69
CA THR A 347 -7.38 -20.78 28.04
C THR A 347 -6.17 -21.01 27.13
N LEU A 348 -6.31 -20.68 25.85
CA LEU A 348 -5.25 -20.81 24.84
C LEU A 348 -4.02 -20.01 25.26
N LEU A 349 -4.19 -18.73 25.55
CA LEU A 349 -3.11 -17.86 26.01
C LEU A 349 -2.52 -18.38 27.32
N ASN A 350 -3.35 -18.74 28.30
CA ASN A 350 -2.83 -19.24 29.59
C ASN A 350 -1.97 -20.51 29.45
N GLU A 351 -2.33 -21.45 28.58
CA GLU A 351 -1.62 -22.73 28.44
C GLU A 351 -0.50 -22.71 27.38
N TYR A 352 -0.57 -21.82 26.37
CA TYR A 352 0.34 -21.82 25.21
C TYR A 352 1.09 -20.49 24.99
N ASN A 353 1.00 -19.51 25.91
CA ASN A 353 1.62 -18.19 25.74
C ASN A 353 3.10 -18.22 25.36
N ASP A 354 3.86 -19.22 25.81
CA ASP A 354 5.31 -19.30 25.61
C ASP A 354 5.70 -20.33 24.54
N PHE A 355 4.75 -20.76 23.69
CA PHE A 355 5.01 -21.73 22.63
C PHE A 355 6.14 -21.24 21.71
N ASP A 356 7.09 -22.12 21.45
CA ASP A 356 8.29 -21.82 20.66
C ASP A 356 8.11 -22.35 19.24
N PHE A 357 8.00 -21.43 18.27
CA PHE A 357 7.82 -21.76 16.87
C PHE A 357 9.16 -21.97 16.14
N GLY A 358 10.29 -21.71 16.78
CA GLY A 358 11.62 -21.93 16.22
C GLY A 358 12.30 -20.67 15.71
N SER A 359 13.38 -20.84 14.96
CA SER A 359 14.15 -19.75 14.36
C SER A 359 14.49 -20.07 12.92
N THR A 360 14.60 -19.04 12.08
CA THR A 360 15.05 -19.17 10.69
C THR A 360 15.97 -18.02 10.30
N SER A 361 16.86 -18.28 9.34
CA SER A 361 17.55 -17.20 8.62
C SER A 361 16.60 -16.66 7.55
N VAL A 362 16.58 -15.33 7.40
CA VAL A 362 15.82 -14.62 6.37
C VAL A 362 16.74 -14.38 5.18
N ASN A 363 16.29 -14.81 4.01
CA ASN A 363 17.03 -14.67 2.75
C ASN A 363 16.35 -13.76 1.74
N LYS A 364 15.03 -13.54 1.85
CA LYS A 364 14.28 -12.73 0.88
C LYS A 364 13.18 -11.89 1.53
N ILE A 365 12.87 -10.79 0.87
CA ILE A 365 11.76 -9.89 1.19
C ILE A 365 10.91 -9.73 -0.08
N GLN A 366 9.59 -9.68 0.07
CA GLN A 366 8.67 -9.67 -1.05
C GLN A 366 7.70 -8.50 -0.98
N ILE A 367 7.33 -7.97 -2.14
CA ILE A 367 6.16 -7.10 -2.31
C ILE A 367 5.02 -8.00 -2.78
N LEU A 368 3.94 -8.02 -2.02
CA LEU A 368 2.82 -8.94 -2.20
C LEU A 368 1.53 -8.14 -2.43
N SER A 369 0.68 -8.64 -3.31
CA SER A 369 -0.64 -8.05 -3.59
C SER A 369 -1.72 -8.71 -2.74
N LEU A 370 -2.60 -7.88 -2.17
CA LEU A 370 -3.80 -8.32 -1.45
C LEU A 370 -4.93 -8.75 -2.38
N ARG A 371 -4.93 -8.25 -3.62
CA ARG A 371 -6.02 -8.41 -4.59
C ARG A 371 -5.64 -9.28 -5.79
N GLY A 372 -4.36 -9.63 -5.92
CA GLY A 372 -3.88 -10.47 -7.00
C GLY A 372 -4.37 -11.92 -6.89
N GLN A 373 -4.25 -12.66 -7.99
CA GLN A 373 -4.61 -14.07 -8.02
C GLN A 373 -3.65 -14.85 -7.13
N LYS A 374 -4.18 -15.52 -6.10
CA LYS A 374 -3.38 -16.41 -5.26
C LYS A 374 -2.85 -17.59 -6.09
N ASP A 375 -1.63 -18.03 -5.79
CA ASP A 375 -1.04 -19.18 -6.48
C ASP A 375 -1.73 -20.51 -6.09
N ASP A 376 -1.28 -21.63 -6.66
CA ASP A 376 -1.84 -22.96 -6.37
C ASP A 376 -1.71 -23.37 -4.89
N SER A 377 -0.79 -22.76 -4.14
CA SER A 377 -0.63 -22.95 -2.69
C SER A 377 -1.49 -22.00 -1.85
N GLY A 378 -2.17 -21.06 -2.50
CA GLY A 378 -2.93 -20.00 -1.86
C GLY A 378 -2.06 -18.83 -1.36
N TYR A 379 -0.78 -18.78 -1.74
CA TYR A 379 0.12 -17.69 -1.40
C TYR A 379 -0.26 -16.42 -2.17
N TYR A 380 0.09 -15.26 -1.60
CA TYR A 380 -0.22 -13.97 -2.21
C TYR A 380 0.52 -13.80 -3.54
N ASP A 381 -0.13 -13.12 -4.47
CA ASP A 381 0.48 -12.73 -5.73
C ASP A 381 1.73 -11.86 -5.47
N THR A 382 2.84 -12.23 -6.09
CA THR A 382 4.16 -11.64 -5.80
C THR A 382 4.53 -10.65 -6.88
N ILE A 383 4.57 -9.37 -6.52
CA ILE A 383 4.98 -8.28 -7.40
C ILE A 383 6.51 -8.27 -7.57
N ALA A 384 7.24 -8.46 -6.47
CA ALA A 384 8.69 -8.49 -6.46
C ALA A 384 9.24 -9.37 -5.34
N THR A 385 10.42 -9.96 -5.57
CA THR A 385 11.22 -10.66 -4.56
C THR A 385 12.64 -10.12 -4.62
N VAL A 386 13.15 -9.66 -3.48
CA VAL A 386 14.51 -9.13 -3.34
C VAL A 386 15.24 -9.96 -2.29
N GLU A 387 16.41 -10.49 -2.65
CA GLU A 387 17.27 -11.25 -1.74
C GLU A 387 18.03 -10.29 -0.79
N LEU A 388 18.24 -10.74 0.44
CA LEU A 388 18.88 -9.98 1.52
C LEU A 388 20.41 -10.01 1.45
#